data_AF-A0A523G854-F1
#
_entry.id   AF-A0A523G854-F1
#
_cell.length_a   1.000
_cell.length_b   1.000
_cell.length_c   1.000
_cell.angle_alpha   90.00
_cell.angle_beta   90.00
_cell.angle_gamma   90.00
#
_symmetry.space_group_name_H-M   'P 1'
#
loop_
_entity.id
_entity.type
_entity.pdbx_description
1 polymer ?
#
loop_
_entity_poly.entity_id
_entity_poly.type
_entity_poly.pdbx_seq_one_letter_code
_entity_poly.pdbx_strand_id
1 'polypeptide(L)'
;MMYFSLRFVLYLSAIILFHLGYSQKFLVLEKMGTRKRLEYHLQQSITYQLKGESFYRTDMIENLVDDVIVFRFGFFRLKDIHAVDIRAKPTGKVDFSRHWLSFIVGGVGYFIVDQFNNAVINGNRARIDEKVLRTSAIITGAGVMMKVLKKKKVKLKRNWRLRIVEI
;
A
#
# COMPACT_ATOMS: atom_id res chain seq x y z
N MET A 1 44.38 -1.44 -30.66
CA MET A 1 43.30 -0.52 -30.25
C MET A 1 42.21 -0.61 -31.31
N MET A 2 41.07 -1.23 -31.02
CA MET A 2 40.05 -1.53 -32.03
C MET A 2 39.13 -0.32 -32.19
N TYR A 3 39.25 0.40 -33.31
CA TYR A 3 38.39 1.54 -33.62
C TYR A 3 37.08 1.04 -34.23
N PHE A 4 35.98 1.14 -33.49
CA PHE A 4 34.64 0.87 -34.04
C PHE A 4 34.25 1.99 -35.01
N SER A 5 33.78 1.61 -36.21
CA SER A 5 33.32 2.60 -37.19
C SER A 5 32.05 3.32 -36.70
N LEU A 6 31.90 4.60 -37.02
CA LEU A 6 30.73 5.41 -36.63
C LEU A 6 29.40 4.73 -37.02
N ARG A 7 29.40 4.02 -38.15
CA ARG A 7 28.24 3.27 -38.66
C ARG A 7 27.86 2.11 -37.73
N PHE A 8 28.84 1.43 -37.15
CA PHE A 8 28.61 0.34 -36.19
C PHE A 8 27.99 0.87 -34.89
N VAL A 9 28.46 2.02 -34.39
CA VAL A 9 27.91 2.65 -33.19
C VAL A 9 26.45 3.09 -33.42
N LEU A 10 26.16 3.67 -34.58
CA LEU A 10 24.79 4.05 -34.95
C LEU A 10 23.87 2.83 -35.04
N TYR A 11 24.33 1.74 -35.63
CA TYR A 11 23.55 0.50 -35.73
C TYR A 11 23.25 -0.10 -34.35
N LEU A 12 24.25 -0.14 -33.47
CA LEU A 12 24.09 -0.63 -32.11
C LEU A 12 23.12 0.24 -31.29
N SER A 13 23.21 1.57 -31.45
CA SER A 13 22.31 2.51 -30.80
C SER A 13 20.86 2.35 -31.25
N ALA A 14 20.63 2.09 -32.55
CA ALA A 14 19.30 1.86 -33.09
C ALA A 14 18.66 0.59 -32.49
N ILE A 15 19.41 -0.52 -32.39
CA ILE A 15 18.90 -1.78 -31.80
C ILE A 15 18.49 -1.58 -30.34
N ILE A 16 19.28 -0.83 -29.57
CA ILE A 16 18.97 -0.53 -28.16
C ILE A 16 17.70 0.32 -28.07
N LEU A 17 17.56 1.34 -28.92
CA LEU A 17 16.36 2.19 -28.96
C LEU A 17 15.09 1.43 -29.35
N PHE A 18 15.18 0.46 -30.28
CA PHE A 18 14.05 -0.41 -30.63
C PHE A 18 13.62 -1.32 -29.47
N HIS A 19 14.56 -1.78 -28.63
CA HIS A 19 14.23 -2.59 -27.47
C HIS A 19 13.62 -1.80 -26.29
N LEU A 20 13.77 -0.47 -26.25
CA LEU A 20 13.18 0.36 -25.21
C LEU A 20 11.67 0.58 -25.39
N GLY A 21 11.10 0.19 -26.54
CA GLY A 21 9.68 0.36 -26.88
C GLY A 21 8.73 -0.72 -26.33
N TYR A 22 9.14 -1.54 -25.35
CA TYR A 22 8.22 -2.49 -24.73
C TYR A 22 7.19 -1.76 -23.86
N SER A 23 5.95 -1.72 -24.34
CA SER A 23 4.79 -1.22 -23.60
C SER A 23 4.68 -1.92 -22.24
N GLN A 24 4.66 -1.13 -21.17
CA GLN A 24 4.58 -1.66 -19.81
C GLN A 24 3.11 -1.80 -19.40
N LYS A 25 2.67 -3.06 -19.23
CA LYS A 25 1.34 -3.36 -18.72
C LYS A 25 1.33 -3.34 -17.20
N PHE A 26 0.31 -2.70 -16.63
CA PHE A 26 0.07 -2.71 -15.19
C PHE A 26 -1.42 -2.73 -14.88
N LEU A 27 -1.73 -3.24 -13.71
CA LEU A 27 -3.09 -3.41 -13.21
C LEU A 27 -3.47 -2.21 -12.35
N VAL A 28 -4.61 -1.60 -12.61
CA VAL A 28 -5.10 -0.42 -11.92
C VAL A 28 -6.41 -0.73 -11.21
N LEU A 29 -6.40 -0.53 -9.89
CA LEU A 29 -7.60 -0.47 -9.06
C LEU A 29 -8.00 1.00 -8.87
N GLU A 30 -9.07 1.43 -9.54
CA GLU A 30 -9.50 2.83 -9.53
C GLU A 30 -10.91 3.02 -8.98
N LYS A 31 -11.11 4.14 -8.27
CA LYS A 31 -12.41 4.56 -7.78
C LYS A 31 -13.07 5.48 -8.80
N MET A 32 -14.19 5.02 -9.35
CA MET A 32 -14.99 5.74 -10.35
C MET A 32 -15.36 7.15 -9.87
N GLY A 33 -15.24 8.13 -10.77
CA GLY A 33 -15.54 9.54 -10.48
C GLY A 33 -14.51 10.27 -9.63
N THR A 34 -13.35 9.65 -9.33
CA THR A 34 -12.28 10.29 -8.56
C THR A 34 -10.91 10.01 -9.17
N ARG A 35 -9.89 10.80 -8.83
CA ARG A 35 -8.49 10.53 -9.20
C ARG A 35 -7.83 9.44 -8.35
N LYS A 36 -8.58 8.73 -7.49
CA LYS A 36 -8.01 7.72 -6.60
C LYS A 36 -7.78 6.42 -7.37
N ARG A 37 -6.51 6.08 -7.57
CA ARG A 37 -6.07 4.84 -8.22
C ARG A 37 -4.93 4.19 -7.44
N LEU A 38 -4.84 2.87 -7.54
CA LEU A 38 -3.77 2.04 -7.00
C LEU A 38 -3.23 1.19 -8.14
N GLU A 39 -1.94 1.29 -8.39
CA GLU A 39 -1.26 0.65 -9.52
C GLU A 39 -0.48 -0.57 -9.02
N TYR A 40 -0.62 -1.70 -9.69
CA TYR A 40 0.09 -2.94 -9.44
C TYR A 40 0.85 -3.33 -10.70
N HIS A 41 2.17 -3.34 -10.60
CA HIS A 41 3.05 -3.69 -11.71
C HIS A 41 3.33 -5.20 -11.72
N LEU A 42 3.89 -5.67 -12.83
CA LEU A 42 4.43 -7.04 -12.90
C LEU A 42 5.43 -7.28 -11.76
N GLN A 43 5.50 -8.53 -11.30
CA GLN A 43 6.29 -8.99 -10.16
C GLN A 43 5.87 -8.40 -8.79
N GLN A 44 4.77 -7.65 -8.72
CA GLN A 44 4.19 -7.22 -7.44
C GLN A 44 3.14 -8.22 -6.96
N SER A 45 3.02 -8.35 -5.64
CA SER A 45 1.97 -9.14 -5.01
C SER A 45 0.66 -8.36 -4.88
N ILE A 46 -0.45 -9.07 -5.05
CA ILE A 46 -1.80 -8.56 -4.82
C ILE A 46 -2.57 -9.58 -3.99
N THR A 47 -3.30 -9.09 -3.00
CA THR A 47 -4.20 -9.90 -2.19
C THR A 47 -5.62 -9.70 -2.69
N TYR A 48 -6.26 -10.77 -3.16
CA TYR A 48 -7.57 -10.71 -3.81
C TYR A 48 -8.51 -11.80 -3.31
N GLN A 49 -9.79 -11.63 -3.56
CA GLN A 49 -10.86 -12.58 -3.27
C GLN A 49 -11.63 -12.81 -4.57
N LEU A 50 -11.84 -14.07 -4.95
CA LEU A 50 -12.65 -14.45 -6.11
C LEU A 50 -14.15 -14.42 -5.79
N LYS A 51 -14.99 -14.31 -6.81
CA LYS A 51 -16.44 -14.47 -6.69
C LYS A 51 -16.76 -15.89 -6.24
N GLY A 52 -17.64 -16.01 -5.25
CA GLY A 52 -18.02 -17.31 -4.66
C GLY A 52 -17.10 -17.78 -3.54
N GLU A 53 -15.92 -17.19 -3.36
CA GLU A 53 -15.00 -17.55 -2.28
C GLU A 53 -15.17 -16.64 -1.06
N SER A 54 -14.98 -17.20 0.14
CA SER A 54 -15.04 -16.45 1.41
C SER A 54 -13.66 -15.94 1.87
N PHE A 55 -12.58 -16.47 1.31
CA PHE A 55 -11.20 -16.20 1.73
C PHE A 55 -10.43 -15.32 0.73
N TYR A 56 -9.32 -14.75 1.20
CA TYR A 56 -8.41 -13.93 0.40
C TYR A 56 -7.14 -14.73 0.12
N ARG A 57 -6.60 -14.58 -1.08
CA ARG A 57 -5.36 -15.20 -1.54
C ARG A 57 -4.37 -14.10 -1.88
N THR A 58 -3.09 -14.33 -1.62
CA THR A 58 -2.01 -13.41 -2.05
C THR A 58 -1.20 -14.13 -3.10
N ASP A 59 -1.07 -13.51 -4.26
CA ASP A 59 -0.30 -14.06 -5.37
C ASP A 59 0.47 -12.95 -6.09
N MET A 60 1.50 -13.34 -6.85
CA MET A 60 2.36 -12.45 -7.61
C MET A 60 1.86 -12.33 -9.05
N ILE A 61 1.75 -11.11 -9.55
CA ILE A 61 1.36 -10.84 -10.94
C ILE A 61 2.56 -11.15 -11.83
N GLU A 62 2.46 -12.17 -12.67
CA GLU A 62 3.51 -12.53 -13.62
C GLU A 62 3.27 -11.89 -14.98
N ASN A 63 2.01 -11.83 -15.42
CA ASN A 63 1.65 -11.24 -16.70
C ASN A 63 0.21 -10.69 -16.69
N LEU A 64 -0.09 -9.81 -17.65
CA LEU A 64 -1.40 -9.19 -17.86
C LEU A 64 -1.75 -9.29 -19.35
N VAL A 65 -2.87 -9.95 -19.66
CA VAL A 65 -3.30 -10.20 -21.04
C VAL A 65 -4.79 -9.89 -21.13
N ASP A 66 -5.17 -8.88 -21.92
CA ASP A 66 -6.55 -8.46 -22.14
C ASP A 66 -7.35 -8.20 -20.84
N ASP A 67 -8.26 -9.11 -20.47
CA ASP A 67 -9.05 -9.09 -19.24
C ASP A 67 -8.59 -10.16 -18.23
N VAL A 68 -7.40 -10.73 -18.41
CA VAL A 68 -6.83 -11.81 -17.59
C VAL A 68 -5.60 -11.34 -16.83
N ILE A 69 -5.58 -11.65 -15.54
CA ILE A 69 -4.36 -11.57 -14.72
C ILE A 69 -3.76 -12.97 -14.66
N VAL A 70 -2.49 -13.08 -15.06
CA VAL A 70 -1.70 -14.29 -14.90
C VAL A 70 -0.90 -14.13 -13.61
N PHE A 71 -1.17 -15.00 -12.66
CA PHE A 71 -0.43 -15.14 -11.43
C PHE A 71 0.51 -16.33 -11.49
N ARG A 72 1.44 -16.41 -10.54
CA ARG A 72 2.38 -17.54 -10.42
C ARG A 72 1.69 -18.90 -10.32
N PHE A 73 0.57 -18.99 -9.61
CA PHE A 73 -0.12 -20.25 -9.36
C PHE A 73 -1.46 -20.39 -10.10
N GLY A 74 -1.74 -19.53 -11.09
CA GLY A 74 -2.96 -19.63 -11.89
C GLY A 74 -3.31 -18.35 -12.64
N PHE A 75 -4.42 -18.35 -13.36
CA PHE A 75 -4.89 -17.18 -14.10
C PHE A 75 -6.37 -16.96 -13.85
N PHE A 76 -6.78 -15.70 -13.74
CA PHE A 76 -8.18 -15.33 -13.49
C PHE A 76 -8.55 -14.11 -14.31
N ARG A 77 -9.81 -14.04 -14.76
CA ARG A 77 -10.31 -12.83 -15.42
C ARG A 77 -10.56 -11.74 -14.38
N LEU A 78 -10.39 -10.48 -14.76
CA LEU A 78 -10.67 -9.31 -13.92
C LEU A 78 -12.10 -9.35 -13.35
N LYS A 79 -13.06 -9.85 -14.14
CA LYS A 79 -14.46 -9.99 -13.72
C LYS A 79 -14.67 -11.04 -12.64
N ASP A 80 -13.75 -12.00 -12.46
CA ASP A 80 -13.87 -13.07 -11.46
C ASP A 80 -13.37 -12.61 -10.09
N ILE A 81 -12.60 -11.52 -10.05
CA ILE A 81 -12.18 -10.87 -8.82
C ILE A 81 -13.38 -10.16 -8.18
N HIS A 82 -13.69 -10.49 -6.93
CA HIS A 82 -14.75 -9.86 -6.14
C HIS A 82 -14.23 -8.67 -5.34
N ALA A 83 -13.06 -8.80 -4.72
CA ALA A 83 -12.48 -7.79 -3.86
C ALA A 83 -10.96 -7.85 -3.84
N VAL A 84 -10.34 -6.72 -3.53
CA VAL A 84 -8.89 -6.58 -3.36
C VAL A 84 -8.61 -6.06 -1.95
N ASP A 85 -7.69 -6.71 -1.23
CA ASP A 85 -7.17 -6.22 0.04
C ASP A 85 -6.05 -5.21 -0.23
N ILE A 86 -6.21 -4.00 0.29
CA ILE A 86 -5.29 -2.88 0.03
C ILE A 86 -4.47 -2.52 1.28
N ARG A 87 -4.54 -3.32 2.36
CA ARG A 87 -3.86 -3.01 3.64
C ARG A 87 -2.36 -2.88 3.50
N ALA A 88 -1.76 -3.72 2.67
CA ALA A 88 -0.32 -3.78 2.45
C ALA A 88 0.14 -2.81 1.34
N LYS A 89 -0.79 -2.32 0.50
CA LYS A 89 -0.43 -1.49 -0.66
C LYS A 89 -0.20 -0.03 -0.22
N PRO A 90 0.96 0.58 -0.52
CA PRO A 90 1.16 2.00 -0.35
C PRO A 90 0.25 2.79 -1.30
N THR A 91 -0.45 3.79 -0.79
CA THR A 91 -1.38 4.63 -1.58
C THR A 91 -0.70 5.80 -2.29
N GLY A 92 0.64 5.91 -2.25
CA GLY A 92 1.41 7.02 -2.84
C GLY A 92 1.24 8.39 -2.14
N LYS A 93 0.14 8.60 -1.42
CA LYS A 93 -0.09 9.74 -0.51
C LYS A 93 0.37 9.39 0.90
N VAL A 94 0.70 10.42 1.70
CA VAL A 94 0.96 10.29 3.14
C VAL A 94 -0.21 9.55 3.79
N ASP A 95 0.00 8.27 4.07
CA ASP A 95 -1.01 7.40 4.68
C ASP A 95 -0.89 7.56 6.19
N PHE A 96 -1.54 8.61 6.72
CA PHE A 96 -1.52 8.94 8.16
C PHE A 96 -1.93 7.75 9.04
N SER A 97 -2.74 6.83 8.50
CA SER A 97 -3.14 5.59 9.18
C SER A 97 -1.98 4.62 9.44
N ARG A 98 -0.80 4.80 8.80
CA ARG A 98 0.41 4.01 9.09
C ARG A 98 1.05 4.40 10.42
N HIS A 99 0.87 5.63 10.87
CA HIS A 99 1.45 6.15 12.10
C HIS A 99 0.59 5.90 13.35
N TRP A 100 -0.51 5.15 13.21
CA TRP A 100 -1.42 4.81 14.32
C TRP A 100 -0.67 4.27 15.55
N LEU A 101 0.36 3.44 15.33
CA LEU A 101 1.15 2.84 16.40
C LEU A 101 2.01 3.90 17.10
N SER A 102 2.60 4.82 16.36
CA SER A 102 3.40 5.93 16.92
C SER A 102 2.56 6.82 17.84
N PHE A 103 1.30 7.07 17.49
CA PHE A 103 0.38 7.81 18.37
C PHE A 103 0.05 7.03 19.65
N ILE A 104 -0.23 5.73 19.55
CA ILE A 104 -0.50 4.92 20.75
C ILE A 104 0.74 4.86 21.65
N VAL A 105 1.91 4.56 21.08
CA VAL A 105 3.17 4.49 21.83
C VAL A 105 3.54 5.86 22.40
N GLY A 106 3.34 6.95 21.65
CA GLY A 106 3.60 8.30 22.13
C GLY A 106 2.69 8.72 23.27
N GLY A 107 1.38 8.45 23.17
CA GLY A 107 0.41 8.78 24.21
C GLY A 107 0.62 7.96 25.49
N VAL A 108 0.75 6.64 25.37
CA VAL A 108 1.02 5.75 26.50
C VAL A 108 2.41 6.03 27.10
N GLY A 109 3.42 6.20 26.25
CA GLY A 109 4.79 6.49 26.67
C GLY A 109 4.89 7.82 27.41
N TYR A 110 4.20 8.86 26.94
CA TYR A 110 4.15 10.15 27.63
C TYR A 110 3.59 10.02 29.05
N PHE A 111 2.50 9.27 29.22
CA PHE A 111 1.95 8.99 30.55
C PHE A 111 2.94 8.21 31.43
N ILE A 112 3.56 7.16 30.91
CA ILE A 112 4.54 6.35 31.66
C ILE A 112 5.74 7.19 32.10
N VAL A 113 6.30 8.00 31.21
CA VAL A 113 7.46 8.86 31.52
C VAL A 113 7.11 9.87 32.60
N ASP A 114 5.93 10.50 32.52
CA ASP A 114 5.46 11.41 33.58
C ASP A 114 5.33 10.70 34.93
N GLN A 115 4.68 9.53 34.96
CA GLN A 115 4.50 8.78 36.20
C GLN A 115 5.83 8.28 36.78
N PHE A 116 6.76 7.86 35.93
CA PHE A 116 8.11 7.49 36.35
C PHE A 116 8.87 8.68 36.94
N ASN A 117 8.84 9.83 36.27
CA ASN A 117 9.49 11.04 36.77
C ASN A 117 8.87 11.50 38.10
N ASN A 118 7.54 11.47 38.22
CA ASN A 118 6.88 11.88 39.45
C ASN A 118 7.12 10.91 40.61
N ALA A 119 6.96 9.59 40.39
CA ALA A 119 7.03 8.61 41.47
C ALA A 119 8.47 8.20 41.84
N VAL A 120 9.35 8.07 40.84
CA VAL A 120 10.71 7.51 41.04
C VAL A 120 11.74 8.62 41.17
N ILE A 121 11.74 9.60 40.27
CA ILE A 121 12.77 10.65 40.26
C ILE A 121 12.48 11.70 41.33
N ASN A 122 11.26 12.19 41.38
CA ASN A 122 10.86 13.25 42.32
C ASN A 122 10.45 12.70 43.70
N GLY A 123 10.31 11.38 43.84
CA GLY A 123 9.90 10.73 45.09
C GLY A 123 8.48 11.09 45.56
N ASN A 124 7.66 11.68 44.69
CA ASN A 124 6.28 12.02 45.03
C ASN A 124 5.43 10.75 45.10
N ARG A 125 4.36 10.77 45.89
CA ARG A 125 3.33 9.72 45.75
C ARG A 125 2.79 9.76 44.32
N ALA A 126 2.59 8.59 43.73
CA ALA A 126 2.02 8.45 42.40
C ALA A 126 0.73 9.28 42.32
N ARG A 127 0.77 10.35 41.51
CA ARG A 127 -0.33 11.27 41.30
C ARG A 127 -0.52 11.44 39.82
N ILE A 128 -1.76 11.26 39.39
CA ILE A 128 -2.14 11.46 38.00
C ILE A 128 -2.43 12.95 37.81
N ASP A 129 -1.60 13.62 37.01
CA ASP A 129 -1.88 14.98 36.54
C ASP A 129 -2.98 14.91 35.47
N GLU A 130 -4.05 15.68 35.66
CA GLU A 130 -5.20 15.69 34.76
C GLU A 130 -4.83 16.16 33.33
N LYS A 131 -3.90 17.10 33.19
CA LYS A 131 -3.40 17.56 31.88
C LYS A 131 -2.60 16.46 31.20
N VAL A 132 -1.77 15.74 31.95
CA VAL A 132 -1.00 14.60 31.41
C VAL A 132 -1.95 13.50 30.95
N LEU A 133 -2.91 13.13 31.80
CA LEU A 133 -3.92 12.11 31.48
C LEU A 133 -4.77 12.50 30.27
N ARG A 134 -5.22 13.75 30.19
CA ARG A 134 -6.01 14.24 29.05
C ARG A 134 -5.20 14.21 27.76
N THR A 135 -3.95 14.66 27.82
CA THR A 135 -3.06 14.71 26.64
C THR A 135 -2.71 13.30 26.17
N SER A 136 -2.34 12.39 27.09
CA SER A 136 -2.04 11.00 26.75
C SER A 136 -3.27 10.27 26.19
N ALA A 137 -4.45 10.51 26.75
CA ALA A 137 -5.71 9.95 26.27
C ALA A 137 -6.07 10.44 24.86
N ILE A 138 -5.91 11.74 24.57
CA ILE A 138 -6.16 12.30 23.23
C ILE A 138 -5.21 11.69 22.20
N ILE A 139 -3.91 11.67 22.48
CA ILE A 139 -2.91 11.15 21.54
C ILE A 139 -3.14 9.65 21.30
N THR A 140 -3.37 8.87 22.36
CA THR A 140 -3.66 7.44 22.27
C THR A 140 -4.96 7.19 21.52
N GLY A 141 -6.02 7.95 21.84
CA GLY A 141 -7.32 7.88 21.20
C GLY A 141 -7.25 8.17 19.70
N ALA A 142 -6.47 9.19 19.30
CA ALA A 142 -6.21 9.47 17.89
C ALA A 142 -5.54 8.27 17.18
N GLY A 143 -4.55 7.64 17.80
CA GLY A 143 -3.92 6.43 17.27
C GLY A 143 -4.90 5.27 17.11
N VAL A 144 -5.76 5.02 18.10
CA VAL A 144 -6.82 3.99 18.01
C VAL A 144 -7.80 4.32 16.88
N MET A 145 -8.25 5.57 16.78
CA MET A 145 -9.17 6.02 15.73
C MET A 145 -8.57 5.82 14.33
N MET A 146 -7.30 6.15 14.15
CA MET A 146 -6.58 5.90 12.88
C MET A 146 -6.52 4.41 12.53
N LYS A 147 -6.26 3.53 13.51
CA LYS A 147 -6.24 2.07 13.31
C LYS A 147 -7.59 1.54 12.84
N VAL A 148 -8.69 2.04 13.41
CA VAL A 148 -10.06 1.63 13.07
C VAL A 148 -10.47 2.13 11.68
N LEU A 149 -10.14 3.37 11.35
CA LEU A 149 -10.48 4.00 10.07
C LEU A 149 -9.62 3.53 8.88
N LYS A 150 -8.51 2.82 9.14
CA LYS A 150 -7.64 2.28 8.08
C LYS A 150 -8.45 1.39 7.13
N LYS A 151 -8.53 1.80 5.86
CA LYS A 151 -9.25 1.03 4.82
C LYS A 151 -8.54 -0.29 4.56
N LYS A 152 -9.29 -1.38 4.69
CA LYS A 152 -8.74 -2.73 4.58
C LYS A 152 -8.97 -3.36 3.22
N LYS A 153 -10.20 -3.28 2.72
CA LYS A 153 -10.65 -4.06 1.57
C LYS A 153 -11.49 -3.20 0.64
N VAL A 154 -11.36 -3.43 -0.66
CA VAL A 154 -12.12 -2.76 -1.71
C VAL A 154 -12.90 -3.81 -2.48
N LYS A 155 -14.24 -3.71 -2.46
CA LYS A 155 -15.11 -4.56 -3.27
C LYS A 155 -15.22 -3.99 -4.68
N LEU A 156 -15.02 -4.82 -5.69
CA LEU A 156 -15.20 -4.48 -7.11
C LEU A 156 -16.71 -4.47 -7.41
N LYS A 157 -17.34 -3.31 -7.19
CA LYS A 157 -18.76 -3.01 -7.43
C LYS A 157 -18.86 -1.69 -8.18
N ARG A 158 -20.05 -1.07 -8.21
CA ARG A 158 -20.36 0.17 -8.95
C ARG A 158 -19.31 1.31 -8.84
N ASN A 159 -18.62 1.44 -7.71
CA ASN A 159 -17.72 2.58 -7.46
C ASN A 159 -16.23 2.25 -7.62
N TRP A 160 -15.85 1.00 -7.80
CA TRP A 160 -14.46 0.56 -7.92
C TRP A 160 -14.32 -0.47 -9.04
N ARG A 161 -13.37 -0.24 -9.93
CA ARG A 161 -13.08 -1.17 -11.03
C ARG A 161 -11.61 -1.50 -11.10
N LEU A 162 -11.33 -2.67 -11.64
CA LEU A 162 -10.01 -3.17 -11.92
C LEU A 162 -9.82 -3.16 -13.44
N ARG A 163 -8.71 -2.61 -13.93
CA ARG A 163 -8.41 -2.51 -15.37
C ARG A 163 -6.93 -2.75 -15.62
N ILE A 164 -6.62 -3.33 -16.77
CA ILE A 164 -5.26 -3.38 -17.29
C ILE A 164 -5.03 -2.11 -18.11
N VAL A 165 -3.88 -1.47 -17.90
CA VAL A 165 -3.45 -0.27 -18.60
C VAL A 165 -2.07 -0.55 -19.19
N GLU A 166 -1.86 -0.08 -20.40
CA GLU A 166 -0.61 -0.21 -21.14
C GLU A 166 -0.09 1.21 -21.43
N ILE A 167 1.19 1.45 -21.19
CA ILE A 167 1.89 2.71 -21.48
C ILE A 167 3.05 2.42 -22.40
#